data_AF-A0A813DT95-F1
#
_entry.id   AF-A0A813DT95-F1
#
_cell.length_a   1.000
_cell.length_b   1.000
_cell.length_c   1.000
_cell.angle_alpha   90.00
_cell.angle_beta   90.00
_cell.angle_gamma   90.00
#
_symmetry.space_group_name_H-M   'P 1'
#
loop_
_entity.id
_entity.type
_entity.pdbx_description
1 polymer ?
#
loop_
_entity_poly.entity_id
_entity_poly.type
_entity_poly.pdbx_seq_one_letter_code
_entity_poly.pdbx_strand_id
1 'polypeptide(L)'
;DFCSHEVAVARLEAELLGLQALRRFAAADDSEAHFVVPQPIELVKCPSPGGAALLLPWLNLKTPRCLEAHGTAVAALHSRSLGQSESFGFAQDTFCGRWRLRNCWGNDWVSFFQEQRLQPLLRAALAAADRTNTIVGPATRSMAKLEGYEALRALFRGADMRPCLLHGDLWRGNFVLEDGKPVLLDPAASWGHSEMDVAQVKLLEAPESYEQFMRGYYGLMRRAEDFHLREELYMLCPALRLWALFPGADSAASKTHSARCELLAEKVLCHLRNQGVDTESL
;
A
#
# COMPACT_ATOMS: atom_id res chain seq x y z
N ASP A 1 -4.41 -13.02 17.48
CA ASP A 1 -5.88 -13.06 17.60
C ASP A 1 -6.43 -11.80 16.96
N PHE A 2 -6.92 -11.88 15.72
CA PHE A 2 -7.36 -10.70 14.94
C PHE A 2 -8.80 -10.27 15.24
N CYS A 3 -9.48 -11.01 16.12
CA CYS A 3 -10.91 -10.86 16.42
C CYS A 3 -11.16 -10.33 17.83
N SER A 4 -10.14 -9.86 18.55
CA SER A 4 -10.37 -9.25 19.87
C SER A 4 -11.14 -7.93 19.71
N HIS A 5 -11.94 -7.61 20.72
CA HIS A 5 -12.66 -6.34 20.81
C HIS A 5 -11.73 -5.14 20.58
N GLU A 6 -10.55 -5.15 21.21
CA GLU A 6 -9.55 -4.09 21.09
C GLU A 6 -9.05 -3.89 19.65
N VAL A 7 -8.81 -4.99 18.91
CA VAL A 7 -8.35 -4.91 17.51
C VAL A 7 -9.46 -4.35 16.61
N ALA A 8 -10.72 -4.73 16.85
CA ALA A 8 -11.84 -4.20 16.10
C ALA A 8 -12.02 -2.68 16.30
N VAL A 9 -11.91 -2.21 17.55
CA VAL A 9 -11.93 -0.78 17.89
C VAL A 9 -10.78 -0.04 17.22
N ALA A 10 -9.55 -0.54 17.39
CA ALA A 10 -8.35 0.09 16.83
C ALA A 10 -8.39 0.21 15.30
N ARG A 11 -9.01 -0.77 14.61
CA ARG A 11 -9.18 -0.73 13.16
C ARG A 11 -10.09 0.40 12.71
N LEU A 12 -11.23 0.58 13.36
CA LEU A 12 -12.17 1.66 13.01
C LEU A 12 -11.64 3.05 13.42
N GLU A 13 -10.88 3.13 14.51
CA GLU A 13 -10.14 4.37 14.86
C GLU A 13 -9.10 4.73 13.80
N ALA A 14 -8.36 3.74 13.30
CA ALA A 14 -7.37 3.95 12.26
C ALA A 14 -8.01 4.42 10.95
N GLU A 15 -9.13 3.82 10.56
CA GLU A 15 -9.91 4.22 9.38
C GLU A 15 -10.48 5.63 9.52
N LEU A 16 -11.07 5.96 10.69
CA LEU A 16 -11.53 7.32 11.02
C LEU A 16 -10.42 8.36 10.82
N LEU A 17 -9.24 8.12 11.40
CA LEU A 17 -8.10 9.02 11.29
C LEU A 17 -7.56 9.11 9.85
N GLY A 18 -7.57 7.99 9.13
CA GLY A 18 -7.19 7.94 7.71
C GLY A 18 -8.12 8.81 6.85
N LEU A 19 -9.43 8.64 6.99
CA LEU A 19 -10.44 9.44 6.28
C LEU A 19 -10.30 10.93 6.60
N GLN A 20 -10.11 11.28 7.88
CA GLN A 20 -9.86 12.66 8.29
C GLN A 20 -8.57 13.23 7.68
N ALA A 21 -7.49 12.44 7.62
CA ALA A 21 -6.22 12.86 7.05
C ALA A 21 -6.35 13.10 5.53
N LEU A 22 -6.92 12.15 4.80
CA LEU A 22 -7.14 12.26 3.34
C LEU A 22 -8.01 13.47 3.02
N ARG A 23 -9.08 13.71 3.79
CA ARG A 23 -10.00 14.83 3.58
C ARG A 23 -9.34 16.21 3.69
N ARG A 24 -8.26 16.37 4.47
CA ARG A 24 -7.50 17.63 4.52
C ARG A 24 -6.92 18.04 3.16
N PHE A 25 -6.72 17.08 2.27
CA PHE A 25 -6.15 17.27 0.94
C PHE A 25 -7.16 17.02 -0.20
N ALA A 26 -8.39 16.64 0.13
CA ALA A 26 -9.53 16.63 -0.78
C ALA A 26 -10.02 18.07 -0.94
N ALA A 27 -9.51 18.80 -1.93
CA ALA A 27 -9.84 20.20 -2.15
C ALA A 27 -11.35 20.41 -2.34
N ALA A 28 -11.87 21.53 -1.83
CA ALA A 28 -13.30 21.82 -1.79
C ALA A 28 -13.89 22.50 -3.04
N ASP A 29 -13.09 23.06 -3.96
CA ASP A 29 -13.65 23.79 -5.11
C ASP A 29 -12.85 23.62 -6.43
N ASP A 30 -13.60 23.38 -7.51
CA ASP A 30 -13.35 23.58 -8.96
C ASP A 30 -12.00 23.23 -9.64
N SER A 31 -11.13 22.45 -9.01
CA SER A 31 -10.00 21.83 -9.75
C SER A 31 -10.47 20.56 -10.49
N GLU A 32 -10.00 20.32 -11.72
CA GLU A 32 -10.20 19.05 -12.44
C GLU A 32 -9.74 17.80 -11.66
N ALA A 33 -8.89 17.99 -10.64
CA ALA A 33 -8.39 16.95 -9.75
C ALA A 33 -9.17 16.85 -8.42
N HIS A 34 -10.48 17.11 -8.45
CA HIS A 34 -11.37 16.95 -7.30
C HIS A 34 -11.69 15.47 -7.06
N PHE A 35 -11.63 15.04 -5.79
CA PHE A 35 -12.02 13.70 -5.35
C PHE A 35 -12.78 13.77 -4.03
N VAL A 36 -13.60 12.76 -3.78
CA VAL A 36 -14.45 12.65 -2.59
C VAL A 36 -13.76 11.76 -1.57
N VAL A 37 -13.82 12.18 -0.30
CA VAL A 37 -13.50 11.34 0.86
C VAL A 37 -14.69 11.47 1.81
N PRO A 38 -15.35 10.36 2.19
CA PRO A 38 -16.52 10.43 3.07
C PRO A 38 -16.13 11.10 4.38
N GLN A 39 -16.95 12.05 4.83
CA GLN A 39 -16.75 12.70 6.12
C GLN A 39 -17.25 11.77 7.21
N PRO A 40 -16.40 11.27 8.12
CA PRO A 40 -16.87 10.43 9.20
C PRO A 40 -17.83 11.20 10.10
N ILE A 41 -18.98 10.59 10.42
CA ILE A 41 -20.01 11.16 11.28
C ILE A 41 -19.64 10.93 12.73
N GLU A 42 -19.40 9.66 13.10
CA GLU A 42 -19.11 9.28 14.48
C GLU A 42 -18.44 7.90 14.54
N LEU A 43 -17.59 7.68 15.55
CA LEU A 43 -17.14 6.36 15.95
C LEU A 43 -17.82 5.97 17.27
N VAL A 44 -18.67 4.96 17.22
CA VAL A 44 -19.39 4.42 18.38
C VAL A 44 -18.63 3.22 18.93
N LYS A 45 -18.21 3.30 20.19
CA LYS A 45 -17.59 2.17 20.91
C LYS A 45 -18.64 1.51 21.80
N CYS A 46 -18.95 0.24 21.56
CA CYS A 46 -19.88 -0.50 22.38
C CYS A 46 -19.17 -1.03 23.64
N PRO A 47 -19.86 -1.16 24.79
CA PRO A 47 -19.31 -1.82 25.97
C PRO A 47 -18.91 -3.27 25.66
N SER A 48 -17.77 -3.72 26.19
CA SER A 48 -17.31 -5.11 26.05
C SER A 48 -18.39 -6.12 26.52
N PRO A 49 -18.64 -7.22 25.78
CA PRO A 49 -17.91 -7.71 24.61
C PRO A 49 -18.36 -7.11 23.25
N GLY A 50 -19.25 -6.11 23.25
CA GLY A 50 -19.75 -5.46 22.03
C GLY A 50 -18.62 -4.80 21.23
N GLY A 51 -18.71 -4.72 19.90
CA GLY A 51 -17.64 -4.17 19.03
C GLY A 51 -17.58 -2.64 18.96
N ALA A 52 -17.28 -2.11 17.79
CA ALA A 52 -17.41 -0.68 17.47
C ALA A 52 -18.03 -0.51 16.09
N ALA A 53 -18.56 0.68 15.81
CA ALA A 53 -19.14 1.06 14.53
C ALA A 53 -18.64 2.44 14.10
N LEU A 54 -18.19 2.55 12.86
CA LEU A 54 -17.87 3.83 12.22
C LEU A 54 -19.06 4.24 11.37
N LEU A 55 -19.66 5.38 11.69
CA LEU A 55 -20.80 5.95 10.96
C LEU A 55 -20.27 6.88 9.86
N LEU A 56 -20.66 6.59 8.62
CA LEU A 56 -20.29 7.35 7.43
C LEU A 56 -21.55 7.82 6.69
N PRO A 57 -21.48 8.91 5.90
CA PRO A 57 -22.56 9.29 4.99
C PRO A 57 -22.80 8.18 3.97
N TRP A 58 -24.07 7.97 3.64
CA TRP A 58 -24.43 7.10 2.53
C TRP A 58 -24.06 7.76 1.21
N LEU A 59 -23.22 7.09 0.41
CA LEU A 59 -22.80 7.55 -0.91
C LEU A 59 -23.44 6.69 -2.00
N ASN A 60 -23.86 7.31 -3.12
CA ASN A 60 -24.46 6.58 -4.24
C ASN A 60 -23.37 6.08 -5.20
N LEU A 61 -22.66 5.05 -4.76
CA LEU A 61 -21.46 4.55 -5.42
C LEU A 61 -21.74 3.89 -6.77
N LYS A 62 -20.89 4.19 -7.76
CA LYS A 62 -20.85 3.54 -9.06
C LYS A 62 -19.47 2.97 -9.34
N THR A 63 -19.42 1.85 -10.04
CA THR A 63 -18.16 1.28 -10.52
C THR A 63 -17.64 2.11 -11.72
N PRO A 64 -16.38 2.56 -11.72
CA PRO A 64 -15.80 3.25 -12.85
C PRO A 64 -15.60 2.32 -14.04
N ARG A 65 -15.71 2.87 -15.25
CA ARG A 65 -15.32 2.19 -16.49
C ARG A 65 -13.86 2.46 -16.89
N CYS A 66 -13.27 3.51 -16.32
CA CYS A 66 -11.91 3.96 -16.59
C CYS A 66 -11.29 4.49 -15.29
N LEU A 67 -10.01 4.18 -15.04
CA LEU A 67 -9.31 4.60 -13.81
C LEU A 67 -8.48 5.89 -13.95
N GLU A 68 -8.56 6.59 -15.08
CA GLU A 68 -7.78 7.81 -15.32
C GLU A 68 -8.12 8.94 -14.32
N ALA A 69 -9.40 9.10 -13.99
CA ALA A 69 -9.82 10.04 -12.95
C ALA A 69 -9.32 9.63 -11.55
N HIS A 70 -9.28 8.33 -11.24
CA HIS A 70 -8.71 7.81 -9.99
C HIS A 70 -7.21 8.05 -9.91
N GLY A 71 -6.49 7.87 -11.01
CA GLY A 71 -5.08 8.24 -11.12
C GLY A 71 -4.84 9.71 -10.79
N THR A 72 -5.67 10.59 -11.38
CA THR A 72 -5.64 12.04 -11.13
C THR A 72 -5.94 12.38 -9.66
N ALA A 73 -6.93 11.71 -9.06
CA ALA A 73 -7.31 11.89 -7.66
C ALA A 73 -6.17 11.50 -6.69
N VAL A 74 -5.56 10.34 -6.89
CA VAL A 74 -4.44 9.87 -6.05
C VAL A 74 -3.21 10.75 -6.25
N ALA A 75 -2.91 11.17 -7.48
CA ALA A 75 -1.85 12.14 -7.73
C ALA A 75 -2.09 13.49 -7.05
N ALA A 76 -3.33 13.97 -7.02
CA ALA A 76 -3.67 15.19 -6.32
C ALA A 76 -3.50 15.05 -4.79
N LEU A 77 -3.91 13.93 -4.21
CA LEU A 77 -3.64 13.61 -2.80
C LEU A 77 -2.13 13.65 -2.50
N HIS A 78 -1.33 12.94 -3.30
CA HIS A 78 0.12 12.87 -3.11
C HIS A 78 0.78 14.23 -3.30
N SER A 79 0.45 14.95 -4.37
CA SER A 79 1.01 16.26 -4.69
C SER A 79 0.71 17.30 -3.62
N ARG A 80 -0.56 17.40 -3.17
CA ARG A 80 -0.99 18.39 -2.16
C ARG A 80 -0.41 18.12 -0.78
N SER A 81 -0.12 16.86 -0.46
CA SER A 81 0.42 16.44 0.83
C SER A 81 1.95 16.31 0.84
N LEU A 82 2.62 16.41 -0.31
CA LEU A 82 4.06 16.19 -0.44
C LEU A 82 4.86 17.16 0.44
N GLY A 83 5.65 16.61 1.36
CA GLY A 83 6.48 17.38 2.29
C GLY A 83 5.69 18.06 3.43
N GLN A 84 4.40 17.75 3.62
CA GLN A 84 3.61 18.24 4.75
C GLN A 84 3.89 17.50 6.06
N SER A 85 4.62 16.37 6.01
CA SER A 85 5.15 15.67 7.17
C SER A 85 6.68 15.66 7.10
N GLU A 86 7.33 15.85 8.25
CA GLU A 86 8.79 15.75 8.39
C GLU A 86 9.27 14.28 8.46
N SER A 87 8.37 13.34 8.74
CA SER A 87 8.67 11.93 8.98
C SER A 87 7.71 10.99 8.24
N PHE A 88 8.14 9.75 8.01
CA PHE A 88 7.32 8.64 7.55
C PHE A 88 6.66 7.93 8.73
N GLY A 89 5.50 7.34 8.50
CA GLY A 89 4.69 6.71 9.55
C GLY A 89 3.32 7.34 9.67
N PHE A 90 2.68 7.21 10.81
CA PHE A 90 1.35 7.77 11.04
C PHE A 90 1.09 7.92 12.53
N ALA A 91 0.03 8.63 12.90
CA ALA A 91 -0.32 8.86 14.31
C ALA A 91 -0.53 7.56 15.10
N GLN A 92 -0.95 6.49 14.42
CA GLN A 92 -1.10 5.16 14.97
C GLN A 92 -0.95 4.09 13.89
N ASP A 93 -0.85 2.84 14.31
CA ASP A 93 -0.90 1.70 13.40
C ASP A 93 -2.24 1.68 12.63
N THR A 94 -2.14 1.51 11.31
CA THR A 94 -3.30 1.39 10.42
C THR A 94 -3.48 -0.05 9.99
N PHE A 95 -4.54 -0.32 9.21
CA PHE A 95 -4.88 -1.67 8.82
C PHE A 95 -5.23 -1.70 7.34
N CYS A 96 -4.64 -2.62 6.60
CA CYS A 96 -5.11 -2.98 5.27
C CYS A 96 -5.82 -4.33 5.37
N GLY A 97 -7.15 -4.32 5.26
CA GLY A 97 -8.00 -5.44 5.64
C GLY A 97 -7.74 -5.87 7.09
N ARG A 98 -7.28 -7.11 7.29
CA ARG A 98 -6.89 -7.62 8.62
C ARG A 98 -5.40 -7.46 8.95
N TRP A 99 -4.61 -6.93 8.01
CA TRP A 99 -3.19 -6.78 8.18
C TRP A 99 -2.86 -5.47 8.90
N ARG A 100 -2.33 -5.56 10.13
CA ARG A 100 -1.85 -4.39 10.89
C ARG A 100 -0.56 -3.86 10.27
N LEU A 101 -0.57 -2.58 9.93
CA LEU A 101 0.58 -1.81 9.43
C LEU A 101 1.18 -1.04 10.61
N ARG A 102 2.41 -1.39 10.99
CA ARG A 102 3.15 -0.63 12.00
C ARG A 102 3.51 0.74 11.43
N ASN A 103 3.26 1.80 12.18
CA ASN A 103 3.42 3.18 11.71
C ASN A 103 4.29 4.02 12.65
N CYS A 104 5.24 3.39 13.35
CA CYS A 104 6.19 4.10 14.17
C CYS A 104 6.94 5.12 13.31
N TRP A 105 7.01 6.37 13.79
CA TRP A 105 7.66 7.44 13.04
C TRP A 105 9.12 7.12 12.73
N GLY A 106 9.55 7.47 11.51
CA GLY A 106 10.93 7.32 11.06
C GLY A 106 11.30 8.41 10.05
N ASN A 107 12.58 8.77 9.99
CA ASN A 107 13.08 9.86 9.13
C ASN A 107 13.75 9.37 7.85
N ASP A 108 13.91 8.05 7.70
CA ASP A 108 14.43 7.43 6.49
C ASP A 108 13.42 6.46 5.90
N TRP A 109 13.02 6.70 4.66
CA TRP A 109 11.99 5.88 4.01
C TRP A 109 12.46 4.46 3.75
N VAL A 110 13.72 4.24 3.37
CA VAL A 110 14.19 2.92 2.95
C VAL A 110 14.27 2.00 4.17
N SER A 111 14.80 2.49 5.29
CA SER A 111 14.75 1.81 6.59
C SER A 111 13.31 1.56 7.04
N PHE A 112 12.46 2.60 7.01
CA PHE A 112 11.04 2.47 7.39
C PHE A 112 10.32 1.41 6.56
N PHE A 113 10.48 1.44 5.23
CA PHE A 113 9.86 0.51 4.30
C PHE A 113 10.33 -0.92 4.55
N GLN A 114 11.64 -1.14 4.67
CA GLN A 114 12.17 -2.48 4.89
C GLN A 114 11.68 -3.05 6.23
N GLU A 115 11.81 -2.28 7.32
CA GLU A 115 11.51 -2.75 8.67
C GLU A 115 10.02 -2.88 8.97
N GLN A 116 9.21 -1.91 8.52
CA GLN A 116 7.80 -1.80 8.89
C GLN A 116 6.83 -2.21 7.77
N ARG A 117 7.32 -2.50 6.55
CA ARG A 117 6.49 -3.03 5.45
C ARG A 117 7.00 -4.38 4.97
N LEU A 118 8.19 -4.42 4.37
CA LEU A 118 8.69 -5.58 3.62
C LEU A 118 9.01 -6.79 4.52
N GLN A 119 9.87 -6.60 5.53
CA GLN A 119 10.34 -7.68 6.40
C GLN A 119 9.22 -8.39 7.20
N PRO A 120 8.23 -7.66 7.79
CA PRO A 120 7.09 -8.31 8.43
C PRO A 120 6.28 -9.19 7.47
N LEU A 121 6.12 -8.76 6.22
CA LEU A 121 5.39 -9.49 5.19
C LEU A 121 6.16 -10.73 4.73
N LEU A 122 7.48 -10.63 4.52
CA LEU A 122 8.34 -11.78 4.22
C LEU A 122 8.26 -12.83 5.31
N ARG A 123 8.44 -12.44 6.58
CA ARG A 123 8.35 -13.36 7.72
C ARG A 123 7.00 -14.07 7.78
N ALA A 124 5.90 -13.36 7.58
CA ALA A 124 4.58 -13.97 7.65
C ALA A 124 4.28 -14.89 6.46
N ALA A 125 4.71 -14.51 5.25
CA ALA A 125 4.58 -15.33 4.07
C ALA A 125 5.39 -16.64 4.19
N LEU A 126 6.63 -16.57 4.67
CA LEU A 126 7.46 -17.73 4.95
C LEU A 126 6.86 -18.62 6.05
N ALA A 127 6.38 -18.03 7.14
CA ALA A 127 5.71 -18.79 8.20
C ALA A 127 4.42 -19.46 7.71
N ALA A 128 3.71 -18.84 6.77
CA ALA A 128 2.53 -19.43 6.16
C ALA A 128 2.89 -20.55 5.16
N ALA A 129 4.00 -20.40 4.44
CA ALA A 129 4.55 -21.44 3.58
C ALA A 129 4.94 -22.68 4.38
N ASP A 130 5.65 -22.48 5.50
CA ASP A 130 6.06 -23.54 6.43
C ASP A 130 4.85 -24.32 6.98
N ARG A 131 3.83 -23.61 7.51
CA ARG A 131 2.59 -24.23 8.00
C ARG A 131 1.83 -25.04 6.93
N THR A 132 2.04 -24.75 5.66
CA THR A 132 1.32 -25.38 4.55
C THR A 132 2.19 -26.31 3.71
N ASN A 133 3.47 -26.51 4.07
CA ASN A 133 4.46 -27.23 3.25
C ASN A 133 4.57 -26.68 1.81
N THR A 134 4.34 -25.38 1.61
CA THR A 134 4.52 -24.74 0.30
C THR A 134 6.01 -24.54 0.03
N ILE A 135 6.50 -25.04 -1.11
CA ILE A 135 7.88 -24.81 -1.53
C ILE A 135 8.09 -23.33 -1.82
N VAL A 136 9.03 -22.73 -1.10
CA VAL A 136 9.50 -21.36 -1.35
C VAL A 136 10.68 -21.41 -2.33
N GLY A 137 10.76 -20.47 -3.26
CA GLY A 137 11.89 -20.37 -4.18
C GLY A 137 13.12 -19.68 -3.55
N PRO A 138 14.30 -19.80 -4.18
CA PRO A 138 15.53 -19.20 -3.69
C PRO A 138 15.47 -17.66 -3.61
N ALA A 139 14.86 -16.97 -4.58
CA ALA A 139 14.85 -15.51 -4.62
C ALA A 139 14.06 -14.93 -3.44
N THR A 140 12.89 -15.49 -3.13
CA THR A 140 12.10 -15.08 -1.96
C THR A 140 12.88 -15.29 -0.66
N ARG A 141 13.64 -16.38 -0.55
CA ARG A 141 14.51 -16.62 0.61
C ARG A 141 15.64 -15.60 0.71
N SER A 142 16.31 -15.29 -0.39
CA SER A 142 17.36 -14.26 -0.42
C SER A 142 16.80 -12.88 -0.04
N MET A 143 15.63 -12.50 -0.56
CA MET A 143 14.94 -11.27 -0.16
C MET A 143 14.67 -11.20 1.35
N ALA A 144 14.32 -12.32 1.99
CA ALA A 144 14.11 -12.39 3.44
C ALA A 144 15.39 -12.24 4.26
N LYS A 145 16.54 -12.62 3.69
CA LYS A 145 17.86 -12.50 4.30
C LYS A 145 18.54 -11.16 4.05
N LEU A 146 17.96 -10.30 3.20
CA LEU A 146 18.49 -8.94 3.00
C LEU A 146 18.54 -8.20 4.34
N GLU A 147 19.74 -8.18 4.92
CA GLU A 147 20.08 -7.44 6.13
C GLU A 147 20.58 -6.05 5.75
N GLY A 148 20.14 -5.05 6.53
CA GLY A 148 20.44 -3.64 6.25
C GLY A 148 19.61 -3.04 5.10
N TYR A 149 19.35 -1.75 5.21
CA TYR A 149 18.58 -0.97 4.22
C TYR A 149 19.45 -0.39 3.11
N GLU A 150 20.78 -0.44 3.27
CA GLU A 150 21.75 0.12 2.33
C GLU A 150 21.66 -0.53 0.94
N ALA A 151 21.45 -1.85 0.87
CA ALA A 151 21.25 -2.54 -0.41
C ALA A 151 20.07 -1.93 -1.19
N LEU A 152 18.94 -1.71 -0.52
CA LEU A 152 17.74 -1.17 -1.16
C LEU A 152 17.90 0.29 -1.58
N ARG A 153 18.74 1.09 -0.91
CA ARG A 153 18.97 2.51 -1.26
C ARG A 153 19.43 2.69 -2.70
N ALA A 154 20.13 1.71 -3.26
CA ALA A 154 20.57 1.75 -4.65
C ALA A 154 19.41 1.95 -5.64
N LEU A 155 18.20 1.46 -5.32
CA LEU A 155 17.00 1.57 -6.16
C LEU A 155 16.28 2.94 -6.03
N PHE A 156 16.68 3.77 -5.07
CA PHE A 156 16.04 5.05 -4.75
C PHE A 156 16.81 6.28 -5.27
N ARG A 157 17.86 6.08 -6.06
CA ARG A 157 18.61 7.19 -6.67
C ARG A 157 17.67 8.03 -7.54
N GLY A 158 17.70 9.35 -7.35
CA GLY A 158 16.87 10.30 -8.11
C GLY A 158 15.38 10.36 -7.74
N ALA A 159 14.93 9.52 -6.79
CA ALA A 159 13.55 9.55 -6.29
C ALA A 159 13.33 10.77 -5.37
N ASP A 160 12.11 11.32 -5.38
CA ASP A 160 11.70 12.33 -4.40
C ASP A 160 11.32 11.63 -3.10
N MET A 161 12.21 11.70 -2.12
CA MET A 161 12.05 11.00 -0.84
C MET A 161 11.18 11.78 0.15
N ARG A 162 10.54 12.89 -0.22
CA ARG A 162 9.67 13.62 0.71
C ARG A 162 8.41 12.78 1.03
N PRO A 163 7.98 12.68 2.30
CA PRO A 163 6.75 11.99 2.63
C PRO A 163 5.54 12.66 1.97
N CYS A 164 4.65 11.86 1.38
CA CYS A 164 3.29 12.26 1.05
C CYS A 164 2.29 11.34 1.75
N LEU A 165 1.04 11.79 1.87
CA LEU A 165 -0.01 11.00 2.47
C LEU A 165 -0.47 9.92 1.49
N LEU A 166 -0.22 8.66 1.81
CA LEU A 166 -0.67 7.50 1.05
C LEU A 166 -2.08 7.11 1.45
N HIS A 167 -2.83 6.57 0.49
CA HIS A 167 -4.05 5.82 0.77
C HIS A 167 -3.75 4.45 1.40
N GLY A 168 -2.78 3.71 0.86
CA GLY A 168 -2.28 2.44 1.40
C GLY A 168 -3.12 1.18 1.11
N ASP A 169 -4.27 1.33 0.44
CA ASP A 169 -5.16 0.21 0.09
C ASP A 169 -5.97 0.45 -1.20
N LEU A 170 -5.28 0.79 -2.28
CA LEU A 170 -5.86 1.04 -3.59
C LEU A 170 -6.02 -0.27 -4.38
N TRP A 171 -7.27 -0.63 -4.64
CA TRP A 171 -7.67 -1.77 -5.47
C TRP A 171 -9.10 -1.56 -5.96
N ARG A 172 -9.57 -2.41 -6.87
CA ARG A 172 -10.89 -2.31 -7.51
C ARG A 172 -12.08 -2.08 -6.58
N GLY A 173 -12.04 -2.63 -5.36
CA GLY A 173 -13.09 -2.40 -4.36
C GLY A 173 -13.17 -0.96 -3.85
N ASN A 174 -12.02 -0.26 -3.83
CA ASN A 174 -11.89 1.13 -3.38
C ASN A 174 -11.86 2.13 -4.54
N PHE A 175 -11.89 1.65 -5.79
CA PHE A 175 -12.09 2.50 -6.96
C PHE A 175 -13.57 2.62 -7.28
N VAL A 176 -14.19 3.65 -6.70
CA VAL A 176 -15.61 3.94 -6.93
C VAL A 176 -15.80 5.40 -7.31
N LEU A 177 -16.97 5.70 -7.87
CA LEU A 177 -17.40 7.04 -8.26
C LEU A 177 -18.64 7.44 -7.46
N GLU A 178 -18.73 8.72 -7.14
CA GLU A 178 -19.97 9.37 -6.69
C GLU A 178 -20.20 10.60 -7.56
N ASP A 179 -21.38 10.69 -8.19
CA ASP A 179 -21.72 11.76 -9.15
C ASP A 179 -20.62 12.03 -10.20
N GLY A 180 -19.98 10.95 -10.65
CA GLY A 180 -18.90 11.00 -11.66
C GLY A 180 -17.52 11.36 -11.11
N LYS A 181 -17.38 11.63 -9.82
CA LYS A 181 -16.13 11.99 -9.15
C LYS A 181 -15.50 10.76 -8.47
N PRO A 182 -14.17 10.56 -8.55
CA PRO A 182 -13.48 9.51 -7.79
C PRO A 182 -13.71 9.67 -6.29
N VAL A 183 -13.97 8.55 -5.61
CA VAL A 183 -14.04 8.49 -4.14
C VAL A 183 -12.86 7.65 -3.64
N LEU A 184 -12.21 8.10 -2.57
CA LEU A 184 -11.21 7.34 -1.83
C LEU A 184 -11.85 6.79 -0.56
N LEU A 185 -11.97 5.46 -0.47
CA LEU A 185 -12.63 4.72 0.61
C LEU A 185 -11.64 3.80 1.32
N ASP A 186 -11.95 3.46 2.57
CA ASP A 186 -11.23 2.45 3.36
C ASP A 186 -9.70 2.63 3.39
N PRO A 187 -9.18 3.81 3.80
CA PRO A 187 -7.75 4.08 3.75
C PRO A 187 -6.98 3.31 4.82
N ALA A 188 -5.85 2.74 4.42
CA ALA A 188 -4.79 2.26 5.30
C ALA A 188 -3.69 3.34 5.42
N ALA A 189 -4.10 4.56 5.79
CA ALA A 189 -3.30 5.77 5.61
C ALA A 189 -1.94 5.73 6.32
N SER A 190 -0.92 6.32 5.66
CA SER A 190 0.38 6.61 6.28
C SER A 190 1.15 7.64 5.45
N TRP A 191 2.07 8.36 6.09
CA TRP A 191 3.07 9.17 5.40
C TRP A 191 4.16 8.26 4.83
N GLY A 192 4.34 8.29 3.52
CA GLY A 192 5.24 7.38 2.82
C GLY A 192 5.70 7.89 1.45
N HIS A 193 6.38 7.03 0.70
CA HIS A 193 6.77 7.33 -0.68
C HIS A 193 5.63 7.03 -1.66
N SER A 194 5.31 8.02 -2.49
CA SER A 194 4.15 8.05 -3.39
C SER A 194 4.00 6.84 -4.30
N GLU A 195 5.11 6.28 -4.77
CA GLU A 195 5.12 5.15 -5.72
C GLU A 195 4.64 3.82 -5.09
N MET A 196 4.55 3.73 -3.75
CA MET A 196 4.05 2.54 -3.07
C MET A 196 2.58 2.27 -3.37
N ASP A 197 1.75 3.32 -3.43
CA ASP A 197 0.34 3.22 -3.81
C ASP A 197 0.18 2.83 -5.28
N VAL A 198 1.01 3.40 -6.17
CA VAL A 198 1.01 3.08 -7.61
C VAL A 198 1.32 1.60 -7.87
N ALA A 199 2.32 1.06 -7.17
CA ALA A 199 2.69 -0.35 -7.29
C ALA A 199 1.59 -1.30 -6.81
N GLN A 200 0.78 -0.89 -5.81
CA GLN A 200 -0.37 -1.66 -5.38
C GLN A 200 -1.43 -1.77 -6.47
N VAL A 201 -1.72 -0.67 -7.16
CA VAL A 201 -2.62 -0.66 -8.33
C VAL A 201 -2.09 -1.60 -9.42
N LYS A 202 -0.80 -1.54 -9.74
CA LYS A 202 -0.19 -2.42 -10.75
C LYS A 202 -0.36 -3.91 -10.45
N LEU A 203 -0.26 -4.30 -9.17
CA LEU A 203 -0.38 -5.70 -8.79
C LEU A 203 -1.83 -6.21 -8.85
N LEU A 204 -2.79 -5.35 -8.53
CA LEU A 204 -4.18 -5.73 -8.25
C LEU A 204 -5.15 -5.45 -9.42
N GLU A 205 -4.81 -4.51 -10.30
CA GLU A 205 -5.64 -4.18 -11.46
C GLU A 205 -5.20 -4.89 -12.73
N ALA A 206 -6.12 -4.94 -13.70
CA ALA A 206 -5.80 -5.36 -15.06
C ALA A 206 -4.80 -4.36 -15.69
N PRO A 207 -3.90 -4.83 -16.59
CA PRO A 207 -2.92 -3.95 -17.24
C PRO A 207 -3.52 -2.69 -17.88
N GLU A 208 -4.65 -2.82 -18.58
CA GLU A 208 -5.35 -1.71 -19.23
C GLU A 208 -5.86 -0.67 -18.22
N SER A 209 -6.42 -1.13 -17.09
CA SER A 209 -6.87 -0.26 -16.01
C SER A 209 -5.72 0.46 -15.33
N TYR A 210 -4.60 -0.24 -15.12
CA TYR A 210 -3.38 0.36 -14.58
C TYR A 210 -2.78 1.40 -15.54
N GLU A 211 -2.76 1.16 -16.85
CA GLU A 211 -2.33 2.15 -17.84
C GLU A 211 -3.20 3.41 -17.83
N GLN A 212 -4.52 3.25 -17.70
CA GLN A 212 -5.45 4.37 -17.53
C GLN A 212 -5.15 5.17 -16.26
N PHE A 213 -4.98 4.47 -15.13
CA PHE A 213 -4.60 5.08 -13.86
C PHE A 213 -3.29 5.87 -14.00
N MET A 214 -2.28 5.30 -14.65
CA MET A 214 -0.97 5.92 -14.85
C MET A 214 -1.02 7.20 -15.68
N ARG A 215 -1.89 7.27 -16.70
CA ARG A 215 -2.09 8.51 -17.48
C ARG A 215 -2.58 9.65 -16.61
N GLY A 216 -3.58 9.39 -15.76
CA GLY A 216 -4.07 10.40 -14.82
C GLY A 216 -3.03 10.75 -13.75
N TYR A 217 -2.36 9.74 -13.20
CA TYR A 217 -1.40 9.93 -12.11
C TYR A 217 -0.19 10.79 -12.53
N TYR A 218 0.44 10.44 -13.65
CA TYR A 218 1.59 11.19 -14.16
C TYR A 218 1.22 12.43 -14.99
N GLY A 219 -0.07 12.72 -15.15
CA GLY A 219 -0.53 14.03 -15.60
C GLY A 219 -0.25 15.14 -14.59
N LEU A 220 -0.14 14.80 -13.30
CA LEU A 220 0.14 15.75 -12.21
C LEU A 220 1.46 15.46 -11.47
N MET A 221 1.85 14.20 -11.35
CA MET A 221 3.09 13.81 -10.67
C MET A 221 4.25 13.68 -11.67
N ARG A 222 5.47 14.05 -11.24
CA ARG A 222 6.67 13.79 -12.02
C ARG A 222 7.09 12.33 -11.86
N ARG A 223 7.24 11.60 -12.96
CA ARG A 223 7.82 10.25 -12.96
C ARG A 223 9.33 10.35 -12.75
N ALA A 224 9.81 9.78 -11.65
CA ALA A 224 11.24 9.70 -11.40
C ALA A 224 11.90 8.68 -12.33
N GLU A 225 13.20 8.86 -12.57
CA GLU A 225 14.01 7.84 -13.24
C GLU A 225 13.97 6.53 -12.45
N ASP A 226 14.11 5.42 -13.18
CA ASP A 226 14.14 4.08 -12.61
C ASP A 226 12.94 3.71 -11.71
N PHE A 227 11.81 4.43 -11.83
CA PHE A 227 10.60 4.14 -11.04
C PHE A 227 10.14 2.68 -11.17
N HIS A 228 10.37 2.06 -12.34
CA HIS A 228 10.01 0.66 -12.60
C HIS A 228 10.76 -0.31 -11.67
N LEU A 229 11.98 0.02 -11.25
CA LEU A 229 12.76 -0.77 -10.28
C LEU A 229 12.06 -0.76 -8.91
N ARG A 230 11.67 0.43 -8.46
CA ARG A 230 10.98 0.64 -7.18
C ARG A 230 9.57 0.08 -7.21
N GLU A 231 8.89 0.18 -8.33
CA GLU A 231 7.56 -0.38 -8.52
C GLU A 231 7.57 -1.90 -8.35
N GLU A 232 8.57 -2.60 -8.89
CA GLU A 232 8.72 -4.05 -8.68
C GLU A 232 9.06 -4.41 -7.23
N LEU A 233 9.89 -3.59 -6.56
CA LEU A 233 10.13 -3.70 -5.12
C LEU A 233 8.84 -3.52 -4.30
N TYR A 234 8.05 -2.50 -4.60
CA TYR A 234 6.82 -2.21 -3.86
C TYR A 234 5.72 -3.23 -4.10
N MET A 235 5.64 -3.78 -5.32
CA MET A 235 4.70 -4.86 -5.65
C MET A 235 4.90 -6.12 -4.79
N LEU A 236 6.10 -6.34 -4.22
CA LEU A 236 6.32 -7.43 -3.27
C LEU A 236 5.39 -7.31 -2.05
N CYS A 237 5.10 -6.11 -1.56
CA CYS A 237 4.29 -5.94 -0.36
C CYS A 237 2.87 -6.51 -0.53
N PRO A 238 2.04 -6.05 -1.50
CA PRO A 238 0.72 -6.63 -1.68
C PRO A 238 0.77 -8.10 -2.15
N ALA A 239 1.83 -8.55 -2.85
CA ALA A 239 1.99 -9.95 -3.23
C ALA A 239 2.21 -10.87 -2.01
N LEU A 240 3.16 -10.51 -1.15
CA LEU A 240 3.45 -11.22 0.09
C LEU A 240 2.26 -11.20 1.04
N ARG A 241 1.54 -10.06 1.11
CA ARG A 241 0.32 -9.93 1.90
C ARG A 241 -0.74 -10.92 1.43
N LEU A 242 -1.02 -10.98 0.13
CA LEU A 242 -2.00 -11.94 -0.42
C LEU A 242 -1.60 -13.38 -0.12
N TRP A 243 -0.31 -13.72 -0.30
CA TRP A 243 0.17 -15.06 0.01
C TRP A 243 0.01 -15.42 1.50
N ALA A 244 0.38 -14.51 2.40
CA ALA A 244 0.25 -14.72 3.84
C ALA A 244 -1.21 -14.82 4.30
N LEU A 245 -2.14 -14.11 3.64
CA LEU A 245 -3.56 -14.11 3.98
C LEU A 245 -4.31 -15.33 3.42
N PHE A 246 -3.90 -15.86 2.28
CA PHE A 246 -4.55 -17.01 1.64
C PHE A 246 -3.58 -18.18 1.48
N PRO A 247 -3.07 -18.75 2.59
CA PRO A 247 -2.09 -19.83 2.53
C PRO A 247 -2.74 -21.18 2.24
N GLY A 248 -2.10 -22.01 1.43
CA GLY A 248 -2.48 -23.41 1.25
C GLY A 248 -1.76 -24.08 0.07
N ALA A 249 -1.05 -25.18 0.29
CA ALA A 249 -0.26 -25.82 -0.77
C ALA A 249 -1.09 -26.34 -1.96
N ASP A 250 -2.39 -26.63 -1.76
CA ASP A 250 -3.23 -27.27 -2.76
C ASP A 250 -4.19 -26.33 -3.50
N SER A 251 -4.26 -25.06 -3.12
CA SER A 251 -5.09 -24.09 -3.85
C SER A 251 -4.29 -23.45 -5.00
N ALA A 252 -4.89 -23.37 -6.18
CA ALA A 252 -4.29 -22.69 -7.34
C ALA A 252 -3.95 -21.22 -7.04
N ALA A 253 -4.73 -20.57 -6.18
CA ALA A 253 -4.51 -19.20 -5.73
C ALA A 253 -3.18 -19.05 -4.95
N SER A 254 -2.93 -19.91 -3.97
CA SER A 254 -1.70 -19.86 -3.17
C SER A 254 -0.44 -20.13 -4.01
N LYS A 255 -0.46 -21.12 -4.91
CA LYS A 255 0.65 -21.38 -5.85
C LYS A 255 0.91 -20.17 -6.75
N THR A 256 -0.15 -19.49 -7.17
CA THR A 256 -0.04 -18.26 -7.98
C THR A 256 0.60 -17.12 -7.17
N HIS A 257 0.24 -16.97 -5.88
CA HIS A 257 0.81 -15.93 -5.03
C HIS A 257 2.28 -16.18 -4.69
N SER A 258 2.68 -17.41 -4.35
CA SER A 258 4.08 -17.74 -4.06
C SER A 258 4.97 -17.59 -5.30
N ALA A 259 4.51 -18.08 -6.46
CA ALA A 259 5.24 -17.91 -7.73
C ALA A 259 5.38 -16.44 -8.13
N ARG A 260 4.36 -15.61 -7.87
CA ARG A 260 4.42 -14.16 -8.09
C ARG A 260 5.43 -13.49 -7.17
N CYS A 261 5.48 -13.88 -5.89
CA CYS A 261 6.49 -13.37 -4.95
C CYS A 261 7.90 -13.74 -5.42
N GLU A 262 8.10 -14.98 -5.86
CA GLU A 262 9.39 -15.44 -6.38
C GLU A 262 9.84 -14.66 -7.60
N LEU A 263 8.95 -14.44 -8.58
CA LEU A 263 9.27 -13.67 -9.77
C LEU A 263 9.65 -12.22 -9.45
N LEU A 264 8.90 -11.57 -8.55
CA LEU A 264 9.20 -10.20 -8.13
C LEU A 264 10.50 -10.13 -7.33
N ALA A 265 10.75 -11.10 -6.46
CA ALA A 265 11.99 -11.21 -5.70
C ALA A 265 13.19 -11.35 -6.63
N GLU A 266 13.11 -12.22 -7.64
CA GLU A 266 14.19 -12.42 -8.63
C GLU A 266 14.48 -11.12 -9.39
N LYS A 267 13.42 -10.41 -9.82
CA LYS A 267 13.56 -9.12 -10.49
C LYS A 267 14.27 -8.08 -9.62
N VAL A 268 13.83 -7.93 -8.37
CA VAL A 268 14.44 -6.99 -7.42
C VAL A 268 15.91 -7.33 -7.18
N LEU A 269 16.24 -8.61 -6.95
CA LEU A 269 17.63 -9.04 -6.78
C LEU A 269 18.47 -8.78 -8.05
N CYS A 270 17.90 -8.99 -9.23
CA CYS A 270 18.55 -8.65 -10.50
C CYS A 270 18.84 -7.15 -10.61
N HIS A 271 17.88 -6.30 -10.23
CA HIS A 271 18.07 -4.85 -10.21
C HIS A 271 19.16 -4.42 -9.25
N LEU A 272 19.21 -5.02 -8.06
CA LEU A 272 20.27 -4.78 -7.07
C LEU A 272 21.66 -5.16 -7.62
N ARG A 273 21.79 -6.34 -8.24
CA ARG A 273 23.04 -6.75 -8.90
C ARG A 273 23.47 -5.77 -9.99
N ASN A 274 22.53 -5.30 -10.82
CA ASN A 274 22.80 -4.32 -11.86
C ASN A 274 23.23 -2.95 -11.32
N GLN A 275 22.84 -2.62 -10.07
CA GLN A 275 23.29 -1.43 -9.36
C GLN A 275 24.60 -1.64 -8.57
N GLY A 276 25.26 -2.79 -8.74
CA GLY A 276 26.54 -3.11 -8.10
C GLY A 276 26.42 -3.58 -6.64
N VAL A 277 25.22 -3.98 -6.20
CA VAL A 277 25.01 -4.58 -4.89
C VAL A 277 25.32 -6.07 -4.96
N ASP A 278 26.21 -6.55 -4.09
CA ASP A 278 26.46 -7.98 -3.95
C ASP A 278 25.28 -8.65 -3.25
N THR A 279 24.48 -9.39 -4.01
CA THR A 279 23.33 -10.14 -3.49
C THR A 279 23.65 -11.59 -3.15
N GLU A 280 24.86 -12.07 -3.43
CA GLU A 280 25.26 -13.46 -3.17
C GLU A 280 25.83 -13.63 -1.75
N SER A 281 26.33 -12.56 -1.14
CA SER A 281 26.76 -12.52 0.25
C SER A 281 25.63 -12.25 1.27
N LEU A 282 24.40 -12.06 0.80
CA LEU A 282 23.17 -11.83 1.57
C LEU A 282 22.38 -13.14 1.79
#